data_AF-A0A640VKL3-F1
#
_entry.id   AF-A0A640VKL3-F1
#
_cell.length_a   1.000
_cell.length_b   1.000
_cell.length_c   1.000
_cell.angle_alpha   90.00
_cell.angle_beta   90.00
_cell.angle_gamma   90.00
#
_symmetry.space_group_name_H-M   'P 1'
#
loop_
_entity.id
_entity.type
_entity.pdbx_description
1 polymer ?
#
loop_
_entity_poly.entity_id
_entity_poly.type
_entity_poly.pdbx_seq_one_letter_code
_entity_poly.pdbx_strand_id
1 'polypeptide(L)'
;MRVLARLFRRLFREGLMELYRSGQLSFFADLAHLARADAFAKWLSPFRKTDWIVYAKPPFGGPEAVLAYLSRYTHRVAISNHRLVSADANTVAFRWKDYRIKRGDRQKVMRLATPEFIRRFLIHVLPNGFHRIRHYGLLASSARKTNITKIRTLLGAQRTEEPTEPELEPVVTPLTLREPCPCCGGPMSIIEIFRRGQMPMSRAPPREQDA
;
A
#
# COMPACT_ATOMS: atom_id res chain seq x y z
N MET A 1 -29.24 3.60 -10.38
CA MET A 1 -28.13 3.05 -11.19
C MET A 1 -28.17 3.45 -12.66
N ARG A 2 -29.22 3.11 -13.43
CA ARG A 2 -29.31 3.49 -14.86
C ARG A 2 -29.25 5.00 -15.12
N VAL A 3 -29.88 5.81 -14.26
CA VAL A 3 -29.83 7.29 -14.34
C VAL A 3 -28.39 7.78 -14.12
N LEU A 4 -27.73 7.30 -13.07
CA LEU A 4 -26.35 7.67 -12.76
C LEU A 4 -25.38 7.29 -13.88
N ALA A 5 -25.55 6.10 -14.47
CA ALA A 5 -24.77 5.67 -15.63
C ALA A 5 -24.96 6.59 -16.85
N ARG A 6 -26.20 6.97 -17.16
CA ARG A 6 -26.51 7.88 -18.26
C ARG A 6 -25.96 9.30 -18.01
N LEU A 7 -26.12 9.81 -16.79
CA LEU A 7 -25.62 11.11 -16.38
C LEU A 7 -24.10 11.16 -16.43
N PHE A 8 -23.43 10.18 -15.83
CA PHE A 8 -21.97 10.09 -15.86
C PHE A 8 -21.44 9.99 -17.29
N ARG A 9 -22.05 9.13 -18.13
CA ARG A 9 -21.71 9.03 -19.56
C ARG A 9 -21.81 10.37 -20.28
N ARG A 10 -22.87 11.15 -20.00
CA ARG A 10 -23.06 12.47 -20.58
C ARG A 10 -21.96 13.42 -20.10
N LEU A 11 -21.84 13.61 -18.79
CA LEU A 11 -20.91 14.58 -18.19
C LEU A 11 -19.46 14.27 -18.54
N PHE A 12 -19.04 13.01 -18.49
CA PHE A 12 -17.68 12.60 -18.83
C PHE A 12 -17.35 12.95 -20.29
N ARG A 13 -18.28 12.67 -21.22
CA ARG A 13 -18.06 12.94 -22.64
C ARG A 13 -18.10 14.43 -22.96
N GLU A 14 -18.98 15.19 -22.30
CA GLU A 14 -19.03 16.66 -22.44
C GLU A 14 -17.73 17.28 -21.90
N GLY A 15 -17.29 16.89 -20.71
CA GLY A 15 -16.02 17.34 -20.15
C GLY A 15 -14.81 16.97 -21.00
N LEU A 16 -14.79 15.74 -21.55
CA LEU A 16 -13.70 15.32 -22.44
C LEU A 16 -13.68 16.11 -23.76
N MET A 17 -14.85 16.44 -24.30
CA MET A 17 -14.98 17.32 -25.47
C MET A 17 -14.54 18.75 -25.16
N GLU A 18 -14.84 19.24 -23.95
CA GLU A 18 -14.41 20.56 -23.50
C GLU A 18 -12.89 20.65 -23.37
N LEU A 19 -12.27 19.67 -22.71
CA LEU A 19 -10.80 19.58 -22.62
C LEU A 19 -10.13 19.50 -23.99
N TYR A 20 -10.77 18.84 -24.95
CA TYR A 20 -10.30 18.81 -26.33
C TYR A 20 -10.35 20.20 -26.97
N ARG A 21 -11.49 20.89 -26.87
CA ARG A 21 -11.70 22.23 -27.45
C ARG A 21 -10.81 23.29 -26.81
N SER A 22 -10.52 23.18 -25.52
CA SER A 22 -9.63 24.08 -24.78
C SER A 22 -8.15 23.78 -25.00
N GLY A 23 -7.80 22.76 -25.80
CA GLY A 23 -6.40 22.39 -26.08
C GLY A 23 -5.67 21.75 -24.90
N GLN A 24 -6.39 21.30 -23.87
CA GLN A 24 -5.81 20.69 -22.67
C GLN A 24 -5.52 19.20 -22.83
N LEU A 25 -5.92 18.60 -23.95
CA LEU A 25 -5.58 17.22 -24.28
C LEU A 25 -4.36 17.17 -25.21
N SER A 26 -3.38 16.37 -24.82
CA SER A 26 -2.23 16.01 -25.67
C SER A 26 -2.34 14.55 -26.10
N PHE A 27 -2.04 14.26 -27.36
CA PHE A 27 -2.11 12.93 -27.95
C PHE A 27 -0.76 12.51 -28.50
N PHE A 28 -0.38 11.24 -28.29
CA PHE A 28 0.94 10.73 -28.61
C PHE A 28 0.85 9.36 -29.30
N ALA A 29 1.91 9.00 -30.03
CA ALA A 29 2.05 7.72 -30.73
C ALA A 29 0.80 7.37 -31.55
N ASP A 30 0.23 6.18 -31.34
CA ASP A 30 -0.93 5.66 -32.08
C ASP A 30 -2.18 6.55 -31.94
N LEU A 31 -2.24 7.40 -30.90
CA LEU A 31 -3.35 8.32 -30.66
C LEU A 31 -3.14 9.70 -31.28
N ALA A 32 -1.98 10.01 -31.87
CA ALA A 32 -1.66 11.33 -32.41
C ALA A 32 -2.70 11.84 -33.43
N HIS A 33 -3.30 10.92 -34.21
CA HIS A 33 -4.36 11.25 -35.17
C HIS A 33 -5.62 11.87 -34.53
N LEU A 34 -5.83 11.65 -33.24
CA LEU A 34 -6.94 12.24 -32.47
C LEU A 34 -6.77 13.73 -32.21
N ALA A 35 -5.61 14.34 -32.51
CA ALA A 35 -5.46 15.80 -32.48
C ALA A 35 -6.29 16.52 -33.58
N ARG A 36 -6.83 15.77 -34.57
CA ARG A 36 -7.76 16.30 -35.57
C ARG A 36 -9.20 16.20 -35.06
N ALA A 37 -9.96 17.28 -35.20
CA ALA A 37 -11.29 17.40 -34.61
C ALA A 37 -12.29 16.37 -35.14
N ASP A 38 -12.21 16.04 -36.44
CA ASP A 38 -13.04 15.02 -37.08
C ASP A 38 -12.71 13.62 -36.55
N ALA A 39 -11.41 13.31 -36.40
CA ALA A 39 -10.94 12.04 -35.87
C ALA A 39 -11.36 11.87 -34.40
N PHE A 40 -11.20 12.91 -33.59
CA PHE A 40 -11.63 12.90 -32.20
C PHE A 40 -13.15 12.72 -32.05
N ALA A 41 -13.94 13.45 -32.83
CA ALA A 41 -15.40 13.33 -32.78
C ALA A 41 -15.88 11.94 -33.24
N LYS A 42 -15.26 11.37 -34.28
CA LYS A 42 -15.52 10.00 -34.74
C LYS A 42 -15.15 8.99 -33.67
N TRP A 43 -13.98 9.13 -33.04
CA TRP A 43 -13.52 8.27 -31.96
C TRP A 43 -14.43 8.35 -30.72
N LEU A 44 -14.96 9.54 -30.39
CA LEU A 44 -15.84 9.73 -29.22
C LEU A 44 -17.28 9.20 -29.45
N SER A 45 -17.70 9.05 -30.72
CA SER A 45 -19.07 8.73 -31.11
C SER A 45 -19.58 7.37 -30.58
N PRO A 46 -18.84 6.25 -30.68
CA PRO A 46 -19.28 4.94 -30.21
C PRO A 46 -19.65 4.94 -28.71
N PHE A 47 -18.94 5.71 -27.88
CA PHE A 47 -19.18 5.80 -26.45
C PHE A 47 -20.54 6.41 -26.07
N ARG A 48 -21.26 7.03 -27.02
CA ARG A 48 -22.66 7.44 -26.85
C ARG A 48 -23.61 6.25 -26.74
N LYS A 49 -23.32 5.21 -27.51
CA LYS A 49 -24.17 4.02 -27.67
C LYS A 49 -23.76 2.89 -26.74
N THR A 50 -22.50 2.85 -26.30
CA THR A 50 -22.03 1.88 -25.31
C THR A 50 -22.80 2.03 -24.00
N ASP A 51 -23.13 0.90 -23.38
CA ASP A 51 -23.67 0.86 -22.04
C ASP A 51 -22.56 1.10 -21.01
N TRP A 52 -22.71 2.15 -20.21
CA TRP A 52 -21.77 2.47 -19.16
C TRP A 52 -22.22 1.81 -17.87
N ILE A 53 -21.35 0.98 -17.29
CA ILE A 53 -21.63 0.32 -16.02
C ILE A 53 -21.09 1.21 -14.92
N VAL A 54 -21.98 1.99 -14.32
CA VAL A 54 -21.70 2.64 -13.03
C VAL A 54 -22.21 1.72 -11.94
N TYR A 55 -21.34 1.37 -10.99
CA TYR A 55 -21.70 0.65 -9.77
C TYR A 55 -21.53 1.59 -8.58
N ALA A 56 -22.62 1.82 -7.88
CA ALA A 56 -22.69 2.64 -6.68
C ALA A 56 -23.45 1.78 -5.67
N LYS A 57 -22.80 1.51 -4.55
CA LYS A 57 -23.37 0.82 -3.41
C LYS A 57 -23.62 1.87 -2.33
N PRO A 58 -24.65 1.70 -1.49
CA PRO A 58 -24.84 2.53 -0.31
C PRO A 58 -23.53 2.66 0.48
N PRO A 59 -23.28 3.82 1.12
CA PRO A 59 -22.14 3.94 2.02
C PRO A 59 -22.15 2.79 3.03
N PHE A 60 -20.96 2.38 3.46
CA PHE A 60 -20.79 1.31 4.45
C PHE A 60 -21.74 1.53 5.63
N GLY A 61 -22.26 0.44 6.21
CA GLY A 61 -23.30 0.47 7.26
C GLY A 61 -22.82 0.97 8.62
N GLY A 62 -21.93 1.98 8.65
CA GLY A 62 -21.35 2.56 9.85
C GLY A 62 -19.81 2.62 9.79
N PRO A 63 -19.17 3.43 10.65
CA PRO A 63 -17.72 3.51 10.80
C PRO A 63 -17.06 2.14 11.07
N GLU A 64 -17.72 1.27 11.83
CA GLU A 64 -17.24 -0.07 12.16
C GLU A 64 -17.13 -0.95 10.91
N ALA A 65 -18.13 -0.85 10.02
CA ALA A 65 -18.14 -1.57 8.74
C ALA A 65 -17.05 -1.03 7.78
N VAL A 66 -16.79 0.27 7.80
CA VAL A 66 -15.66 0.89 7.08
C VAL A 66 -14.34 0.37 7.63
N LEU A 67 -14.16 0.42 8.96
CA LEU A 67 -12.92 -0.03 9.60
C LEU A 67 -12.68 -1.51 9.34
N ALA A 68 -13.69 -2.37 9.49
CA ALA A 68 -13.60 -3.79 9.18
C ALA A 68 -13.31 -4.07 7.69
N TYR A 69 -13.78 -3.21 6.79
CA TYR A 69 -13.43 -3.30 5.37
C TYR A 69 -11.96 -2.91 5.16
N LEU A 70 -11.56 -1.71 5.56
CA LEU A 70 -10.21 -1.19 5.35
C LEU A 70 -9.15 -2.04 6.06
N SER A 71 -9.39 -2.48 7.29
CA SER A 71 -8.47 -3.32 8.05
C SER A 71 -8.15 -4.62 7.32
N ARG A 72 -9.11 -5.21 6.58
CA ARG A 72 -8.84 -6.38 5.74
C ARG A 72 -7.90 -6.05 4.59
N TYR A 73 -7.99 -4.88 3.97
CA TYR A 73 -7.09 -4.46 2.90
C TYR A 73 -5.70 -4.06 3.39
N THR A 74 -5.58 -3.57 4.63
CA THR A 74 -4.29 -3.19 5.20
C THR A 74 -3.57 -4.38 5.83
N HIS A 75 -4.28 -5.30 6.49
CA HIS A 75 -3.66 -6.38 7.24
C HIS A 75 -3.64 -7.73 6.51
N ARG A 76 -4.61 -8.03 5.62
CA ARG A 76 -4.58 -9.30 4.88
C ARG A 76 -3.65 -9.21 3.66
N VAL A 77 -3.01 -10.34 3.36
CA VAL A 77 -2.15 -10.52 2.19
C VAL A 77 -3.00 -11.06 1.01
N ALA A 78 -2.35 -11.52 -0.07
CA ALA A 78 -2.95 -12.08 -1.29
C ALA A 78 -4.13 -13.05 -1.07
N ILE A 79 -4.00 -13.95 -0.10
CA ILE A 79 -4.96 -15.00 0.20
C ILE A 79 -4.98 -15.27 1.70
N SER A 80 -6.15 -15.61 2.23
CA SER A 80 -6.34 -15.96 3.64
C SER A 80 -6.23 -17.47 3.86
N ASN A 81 -5.67 -17.89 5.01
CA ASN A 81 -5.46 -19.31 5.34
C ASN A 81 -6.72 -20.18 5.20
N HIS A 82 -7.90 -19.69 5.60
CA HIS A 82 -9.14 -20.47 5.45
C HIS A 82 -9.47 -20.85 4.00
N ARG A 83 -8.89 -20.17 3.00
CA ARG A 83 -9.09 -20.51 1.59
C ARG A 83 -8.15 -21.62 1.12
N LEU A 84 -7.06 -21.91 1.83
CA LEU A 84 -6.19 -23.03 1.50
C LEU A 84 -6.91 -24.35 1.84
N VAL A 85 -6.86 -25.29 0.89
CA VAL A 85 -7.47 -26.62 1.02
C VAL A 85 -6.38 -27.65 1.33
N SER A 86 -5.29 -27.61 0.56
CA SER A 86 -4.11 -28.46 0.78
C SER A 86 -2.88 -27.80 0.15
N ALA A 87 -1.70 -28.15 0.64
CA ALA A 87 -0.43 -27.76 0.04
C ALA A 87 0.58 -28.88 0.22
N ASP A 88 1.26 -29.24 -0.85
CA ASP A 88 2.36 -30.19 -0.88
C ASP A 88 3.53 -29.64 -1.72
N ALA A 89 4.60 -30.42 -1.87
CA ALA A 89 5.80 -30.00 -2.60
C ALA A 89 5.51 -29.58 -4.06
N ASN A 90 4.49 -30.17 -4.67
CA ASN A 90 4.19 -30.00 -6.09
C ASN A 90 2.99 -29.08 -6.32
N THR A 91 2.00 -29.09 -5.42
CA THR A 91 0.70 -28.46 -5.65
C THR A 91 0.18 -27.70 -4.43
N VAL A 92 -0.38 -26.51 -4.68
CA VAL A 92 -1.21 -25.78 -3.72
C VAL A 92 -2.65 -25.72 -4.24
N ALA A 93 -3.60 -26.17 -3.42
CA ALA A 93 -5.03 -26.14 -3.69
C ALA A 93 -5.73 -25.11 -2.80
N PHE A 94 -6.54 -24.23 -3.39
CA PHE A 94 -7.26 -23.20 -2.64
C PHE A 94 -8.63 -22.88 -3.25
N ARG A 95 -9.57 -22.48 -2.38
CA ARG A 95 -10.91 -22.04 -2.74
C ARG A 95 -10.89 -20.65 -3.35
N TRP A 96 -11.65 -20.44 -4.40
CA TRP A 96 -11.87 -19.14 -5.03
C TRP A 96 -13.30 -19.00 -5.51
N LYS A 97 -13.72 -17.74 -5.67
CA LYS A 97 -15.05 -17.40 -6.14
C LYS A 97 -14.98 -17.13 -7.64
N ASP A 98 -15.65 -17.96 -8.43
CA ASP A 98 -15.79 -17.73 -9.87
C ASP A 98 -16.90 -16.71 -10.12
N TYR A 99 -16.49 -15.47 -10.43
CA TYR A 99 -17.41 -14.38 -10.74
C TYR A 99 -18.08 -14.51 -12.11
N ARG A 100 -17.63 -15.44 -12.97
CA ARG A 100 -18.28 -15.72 -14.26
C ARG A 100 -19.61 -16.48 -14.07
N ILE A 101 -19.73 -17.25 -12.99
CA ILE A 101 -20.94 -17.97 -12.63
C ILE A 101 -21.97 -16.99 -12.04
N LYS A 102 -23.05 -16.71 -12.77
CA LYS A 102 -24.08 -15.74 -12.35
C LYS A 102 -25.08 -16.33 -11.35
N ARG A 103 -25.39 -17.62 -11.41
CA ARG A 103 -26.36 -18.32 -10.53
C ARG A 103 -25.78 -19.68 -10.09
N GLY A 104 -26.12 -20.13 -8.87
CA GLY A 104 -25.60 -21.37 -8.28
C GLY A 104 -24.32 -21.16 -7.44
N ASP A 105 -23.68 -22.25 -7.03
CA ASP A 105 -22.45 -22.21 -6.25
C ASP A 105 -21.29 -21.65 -7.07
N ARG A 106 -20.69 -20.58 -6.55
CA ARG A 106 -19.56 -19.88 -7.16
C ARG A 106 -18.23 -20.30 -6.54
N GLN A 107 -18.24 -21.09 -5.48
CA GLN A 107 -17.01 -21.57 -4.86
C GLN A 107 -16.42 -22.71 -5.70
N LYS A 108 -15.16 -22.55 -6.07
CA LYS A 108 -14.39 -23.55 -6.83
C LYS A 108 -13.04 -23.73 -6.16
N VAL A 109 -12.42 -24.89 -6.38
CA VAL A 109 -11.05 -25.16 -5.96
C VAL A 109 -10.14 -24.98 -7.16
N MET A 110 -9.08 -24.19 -7.01
CA MET A 110 -7.99 -24.08 -7.98
C MET A 110 -6.80 -24.83 -7.44
N ARG A 111 -6.11 -25.58 -8.32
CA ARG A 111 -4.84 -26.24 -8.02
C ARG A 111 -3.77 -25.60 -8.90
N LEU A 112 -2.69 -25.13 -8.30
CA LEU A 112 -1.55 -24.57 -9.01
C LEU A 112 -0.30 -25.35 -8.61
N ALA A 113 0.66 -25.46 -9.52
CA ALA A 113 2.00 -25.89 -9.17
C ALA A 113 2.56 -24.96 -8.07
N THR A 114 3.27 -25.49 -7.09
CA THR A 114 3.81 -24.72 -5.96
C THR A 114 4.64 -23.50 -6.40
N PRO A 115 5.53 -23.59 -7.42
CA PRO A 115 6.25 -22.42 -7.92
C PRO A 115 5.35 -21.32 -8.49
N GLU A 116 4.26 -21.70 -9.16
CA GLU A 116 3.30 -20.74 -9.73
C GLU A 116 2.46 -20.06 -8.65
N PHE A 117 2.09 -20.81 -7.60
CA PHE A 117 1.44 -20.22 -6.43
C PHE A 117 2.34 -19.18 -5.75
N ILE A 118 3.61 -19.53 -5.52
CA ILE A 118 4.60 -18.61 -4.92
C ILE A 118 4.78 -17.37 -5.80
N ARG A 119 4.99 -17.54 -7.11
CA ARG A 119 5.11 -16.41 -8.05
C ARG A 119 3.93 -15.46 -7.93
N ARG A 120 2.69 -15.97 -7.96
CA ARG A 120 1.48 -15.14 -7.83
C ARG A 120 1.37 -14.48 -6.46
N PHE A 121 1.71 -15.21 -5.40
CA PHE A 121 1.68 -14.67 -4.04
C PHE A 121 2.64 -13.49 -3.88
N LEU A 122 3.85 -13.61 -4.43
CA LEU A 122 4.89 -12.58 -4.34
C LEU A 122 4.54 -11.28 -5.09
N ILE A 123 3.64 -11.31 -6.09
CA ILE A 123 3.13 -10.08 -6.74
C ILE A 123 2.40 -9.17 -5.73
N HIS A 124 1.89 -9.73 -4.63
CA HIS A 124 1.22 -8.97 -3.57
C HIS A 124 2.17 -8.52 -2.45
N VAL A 125 3.45 -8.89 -2.52
CA VAL A 125 4.47 -8.44 -1.59
C VAL A 125 5.10 -7.18 -2.16
N LEU A 126 5.07 -6.10 -1.36
CA LEU A 126 5.65 -4.84 -1.77
C LEU A 126 7.18 -4.94 -1.75
N PRO A 127 7.88 -4.32 -2.72
CA PRO A 127 9.34 -4.23 -2.69
C PRO A 127 9.83 -3.51 -1.44
N ASN A 128 11.10 -3.70 -1.10
CA ASN A 128 11.70 -3.01 0.03
C ASN A 128 11.55 -1.48 -0.10
N GLY A 129 11.25 -0.80 1.01
CA GLY A 129 10.99 0.63 1.05
C GLY A 129 9.56 1.06 0.65
N PHE A 130 8.71 0.13 0.19
CA PHE A 130 7.31 0.44 -0.13
C PHE A 130 6.38 0.07 1.04
N HIS A 131 5.60 1.05 1.48
CA HIS A 131 4.60 0.86 2.53
C HIS A 131 3.22 0.57 1.94
N ARG A 132 2.51 -0.37 2.57
CA ARG A 132 1.14 -0.75 2.19
C ARG A 132 0.12 0.37 2.45
N ILE A 133 0.32 1.12 3.54
CA ILE A 133 -0.45 2.34 3.84
C ILE A 133 0.46 3.52 3.56
N ARG A 134 0.01 4.44 2.70
CA ARG A 134 0.68 5.71 2.44
C ARG A 134 -0.14 6.82 3.08
N HIS A 135 0.51 7.66 3.87
CA HIS A 135 -0.11 8.86 4.44
C HIS A 135 -0.03 9.99 3.42
N TYR A 136 -1.17 10.58 3.08
CA TYR A 136 -1.25 11.74 2.21
C TYR A 136 -1.87 12.93 2.95
N GLY A 137 -1.61 14.13 2.44
CA GLY A 137 -2.16 15.37 2.98
C GLY A 137 -1.39 15.87 4.21
N LEU A 138 -2.12 16.52 5.11
CA LEU A 138 -1.55 17.28 6.23
C LEU A 138 -0.63 16.44 7.12
N LEU A 139 -0.91 15.15 7.29
CA LEU A 139 -0.15 14.25 8.16
C LEU A 139 0.86 13.36 7.39
N ALA A 140 1.12 13.63 6.10
CA ALA A 140 2.15 12.93 5.34
C ALA A 140 3.55 13.19 5.94
N SER A 141 4.38 12.14 6.08
CA SER A 141 5.62 12.17 6.87
C SER A 141 6.58 13.32 6.50
N SER A 142 6.74 13.62 5.21
CA SER A 142 7.66 14.66 4.72
C SER A 142 7.29 16.08 5.18
N ALA A 143 5.99 16.39 5.28
CA ALA A 143 5.49 17.72 5.66
C ALA A 143 4.76 17.74 7.01
N ARG A 144 4.64 16.58 7.68
CA ARG A 144 3.83 16.40 8.89
C ARG A 144 4.16 17.43 9.97
N LYS A 145 5.45 17.63 10.28
CA LYS A 145 5.88 18.59 11.31
C LYS A 145 5.43 20.01 10.97
N THR A 146 5.76 20.49 9.78
CA THR A 146 5.39 21.83 9.29
C THR A 146 3.88 22.03 9.25
N ASN A 147 3.14 21.04 8.74
CA ASN A 147 1.69 21.10 8.65
C ASN A 147 1.02 21.09 10.02
N ILE A 148 1.47 20.26 10.96
CA ILE A 148 0.95 20.25 12.34
C ILE A 148 1.15 21.61 13.01
N THR A 149 2.33 22.21 12.86
CA THR A 149 2.59 23.56 13.39
C THR A 149 1.60 24.57 12.81
N LYS A 150 1.43 24.58 11.47
CA LYS A 150 0.50 25.48 10.79
C LYS A 150 -0.94 25.28 11.23
N ILE A 151 -1.38 24.03 11.41
CA ILE A 151 -2.74 23.70 11.89
C ILE A 151 -2.94 24.22 13.31
N ARG A 152 -1.98 24.02 14.22
CA ARG A 152 -2.07 24.53 15.60
C ARG A 152 -2.21 26.05 15.63
N THR A 153 -1.42 26.77 14.83
CA THR A 153 -1.54 28.22 14.69
C THR A 153 -2.93 28.64 14.20
N LEU A 154 -3.45 27.99 13.14
CA LEU A 154 -4.76 28.33 12.58
C LEU A 154 -5.93 28.01 13.52
N LEU A 155 -5.80 26.97 14.35
CA LEU A 155 -6.80 26.60 15.34
C LEU A 155 -6.73 27.43 16.62
N GLY A 156 -5.77 28.37 16.74
CA GLY A 156 -5.53 29.08 17.99
C GLY A 156 -5.12 28.17 19.14
N ALA A 157 -4.73 26.92 18.84
CA ALA A 157 -4.26 25.97 19.82
C ALA A 157 -2.83 26.36 20.18
N GLN A 158 -2.69 27.16 21.24
CA GLN A 158 -1.38 27.39 21.84
C GLN A 158 -0.76 26.05 22.19
N ARG A 159 0.54 25.94 21.95
CA ARG A 159 1.32 24.80 22.38
C ARG A 159 1.17 24.74 23.89
N THR A 160 0.43 23.77 24.42
CA THR A 160 0.75 23.27 25.76
C THR A 160 2.18 22.78 25.59
N GLU A 161 3.13 23.52 26.17
CA GLU A 161 4.41 22.94 26.51
C GLU A 161 4.05 21.71 27.34
N GLU A 162 4.11 20.53 26.73
CA GLU A 162 4.25 19.32 27.53
C GLU A 162 5.39 19.64 28.50
N PRO A 163 5.22 19.40 29.81
CA PRO A 163 6.31 19.55 30.74
C PRO A 163 7.49 18.85 30.09
N THR A 164 8.57 19.59 29.81
CA THR A 164 9.85 18.98 29.53
C THR A 164 10.06 18.08 30.73
N GLU A 165 9.81 16.77 30.58
CA GLU A 165 10.34 15.79 31.52
C GLU A 165 11.79 16.22 31.68
N PRO A 166 12.27 16.47 32.92
CA PRO A 166 13.62 16.92 33.13
C PRO A 166 14.50 16.00 32.29
N GLU A 167 15.34 16.58 31.43
CA GLU A 167 16.33 15.82 30.68
C GLU A 167 17.03 14.96 31.72
N LEU A 168 16.59 13.70 31.83
CA LEU A 168 17.31 12.70 32.58
C LEU A 168 18.62 12.69 31.83
N GLU A 169 19.69 13.14 32.52
CA GLU A 169 21.06 13.00 32.05
C GLU A 169 21.12 11.65 31.35
N PRO A 170 21.59 11.57 30.11
CA PRO A 170 21.48 10.35 29.33
C PRO A 170 22.15 9.25 30.14
N VAL A 171 21.35 8.45 30.85
CA VAL A 171 21.78 7.21 31.44
C VAL A 171 22.05 6.41 30.20
N VAL A 172 23.32 6.37 29.82
CA VAL A 172 23.85 5.51 28.77
C VAL A 172 23.58 4.11 29.26
N THR A 173 22.35 3.66 29.04
CA THR A 173 21.95 2.28 29.24
C THR A 173 22.71 1.56 28.13
N PRO A 174 23.74 0.78 28.47
CA PRO A 174 24.48 0.08 27.44
C PRO A 174 23.46 -0.78 26.69
N LEU A 175 23.47 -0.68 25.36
CA LEU A 175 22.65 -1.55 24.54
C LEU A 175 23.14 -2.98 24.78
N THR A 176 22.52 -3.69 25.71
CA THR A 176 22.89 -5.06 26.05
C THR A 176 22.16 -6.02 25.12
N LEU A 177 22.88 -7.02 24.62
CA LEU A 177 22.21 -8.15 23.96
C LEU A 177 21.45 -8.94 25.03
N ARG A 178 20.24 -9.41 24.70
CA ARG A 178 19.45 -10.26 25.61
C ARG A 178 20.13 -11.60 25.89
N GLU A 179 21.03 -12.02 25.03
CA GLU A 179 21.73 -13.30 25.12
C GLU A 179 23.01 -13.11 25.95
N PRO A 180 23.27 -13.96 26.97
CA PRO A 180 24.50 -13.91 27.75
C PRO A 180 25.70 -14.37 26.90
N CYS A 181 26.91 -14.03 27.36
CA CYS A 181 28.15 -14.47 26.71
C CYS A 181 28.18 -16.01 26.64
N PRO A 182 28.37 -16.61 25.45
CA PRO A 182 28.38 -18.07 25.31
C PRO A 182 29.57 -18.74 26.01
N CYS A 183 30.63 -18.02 26.36
CA CYS A 183 31.79 -18.57 27.06
C CYS A 183 31.65 -18.55 28.59
N CYS A 184 31.12 -17.46 29.17
CA CYS A 184 31.11 -17.26 30.62
C CYS A 184 29.73 -16.95 31.23
N GLY A 185 28.68 -16.83 30.41
CA GLY A 185 27.33 -16.46 30.86
C GLY A 185 27.16 -15.00 31.28
N GLY A 186 28.21 -14.17 31.18
CA GLY A 186 28.18 -12.76 31.59
C GLY A 186 27.35 -11.86 30.66
N PRO A 187 26.93 -10.68 31.13
CA PRO A 187 26.19 -9.71 30.32
C PRO A 187 27.06 -9.16 29.18
N MET A 188 26.50 -9.11 27.96
CA MET A 188 27.17 -8.54 26.79
C MET A 188 26.67 -7.12 26.50
N SER A 189 27.58 -6.19 26.20
CA SER A 189 27.26 -4.82 25.78
C SER A 189 27.69 -4.58 24.33
N ILE A 190 26.87 -3.82 23.59
CA ILE A 190 27.18 -3.41 22.22
C ILE A 190 28.12 -2.20 22.29
N ILE A 191 29.34 -2.38 21.78
CA ILE A 191 30.36 -1.32 21.73
C ILE A 191 30.28 -0.49 20.44
N GLU A 192 29.71 -1.05 19.35
CA GLU A 192 29.58 -0.36 18.06
C GLU A 192 28.46 -0.97 17.21
N ILE A 193 27.75 -0.14 16.44
CA ILE A 193 26.80 -0.55 15.39
C ILE A 193 27.22 0.11 14.07
N PHE A 194 27.59 -0.69 13.07
CA PHE A 194 28.00 -0.20 11.75
C PHE A 194 27.06 -0.71 10.65
N ARG A 195 26.89 0.06 9.57
CA ARG A 195 26.06 -0.36 8.43
C ARG A 195 26.83 -1.30 7.51
N ARG A 196 26.11 -2.10 6.72
CA ARG A 196 26.71 -2.97 5.70
C ARG A 196 27.59 -2.15 4.75
N GLY A 197 28.87 -2.48 4.68
CA GLY A 197 29.87 -1.78 3.86
C GLY A 197 30.70 -0.72 4.61
N GLN A 198 30.40 -0.44 5.89
CA GLN A 198 31.26 0.38 6.75
C GLN A 198 32.29 -0.49 7.47
N MET A 199 33.49 0.05 7.64
CA MET A 199 34.57 -0.58 8.40
C MET A 199 34.35 -0.29 9.90
N PRO A 200 34.30 -1.31 10.77
CA PRO A 200 34.19 -1.09 12.22
C PRO A 200 35.40 -0.31 12.74
N MET A 201 35.15 0.65 13.63
CA MET A 201 36.17 1.42 14.31
C MET A 201 36.70 0.70 15.55
N SER A 202 35.91 -0.21 16.10
CA SER A 202 36.28 -1.06 17.23
C SER A 202 37.09 -2.28 16.75
N ARG A 203 38.16 -2.59 17.49
CA ARG A 203 39.00 -3.76 17.24
C ARG A 203 38.27 -5.02 17.68
N ALA A 204 38.24 -6.04 16.83
CA ALA A 204 37.69 -7.34 17.20
C ALA A 204 38.47 -7.95 18.39
N PRO A 205 37.81 -8.66 19.32
CA PRO A 205 38.50 -9.33 20.41
C PRO A 205 39.53 -10.35 19.86
N PRO A 206 40.63 -10.60 20.59
CA PRO A 206 41.63 -11.59 20.21
C PRO A 206 40.97 -12.97 20.01
N ARG A 207 41.43 -13.73 19.03
CA ARG A 207 41.01 -15.13 18.89
C ARG A 207 41.71 -15.94 19.98
N GLU A 208 40.97 -16.88 20.58
CA GLU A 208 41.41 -17.76 21.66
C GLU A 208 42.39 -18.83 21.15
N GLN A 209 43.53 -18.40 20.61
CA GLN A 209 44.74 -19.20 20.39
C GLN A 209 45.91 -18.22 20.51
N ASP A 210 46.31 -17.95 21.75
CA ASP A 210 47.66 -17.54 22.21
C ASP A 210 47.58 -17.17 23.71
N ALA A 211 47.33 -18.18 24.56
CA ALA A 211 47.75 -18.32 25.97
C ALA A 211 47.27 -19.67 26.52
#